data_AF-A0A367M1P3-F1
#
_entry.id   AF-A0A367M1P3-F1
#
_cell.length_a   1.000
_cell.length_b   1.000
_cell.length_c   1.000
_cell.angle_alpha   90.00
_cell.angle_beta   90.00
_cell.angle_gamma   90.00
#
_symmetry.space_group_name_H-M   'P 1'
#
loop_
_entity.id
_entity.type
_entity.pdbx_description
1 polymer ?
#
loop_
_entity_poly.entity_id
_entity_poly.type
_entity_poly.pdbx_seq_one_letter_code
_entity_poly.pdbx_strand_id
1 'polypeptide(L)'
;MSADSNYSQQPVPLAARKSALALSVVMLGLTFFSASMWTGGTLGTGLSYDAFFLAVLLGNLMLGLYTAILGFIGARTGLSTHLLAHYSFGSKGSWLPSALLGGTQVGWFGVGVAMFAIPVAKATGLDVNLLILVSGALMTLTVFFGIAGLTLLSAIAVPAIVVLGSYSVWLAVRDAGGLAALQQVTPSAPLSLSTAIALVVGSFVSAGTLTADFVRFGRSARTAVVVCLVAFFLGNSLMFIFGAAGAAA
;
A
#
# COMPACT_ATOMS: atom_id res chain seq x y z
N MET A 1 18.31 28.69 1.00
CA MET A 1 17.03 27.99 1.24
C MET A 1 16.61 27.35 -0.07
N SER A 2 16.69 26.03 -0.18
CA SER A 2 16.14 25.32 -1.34
C SER A 2 14.64 25.64 -1.42
N ALA A 3 14.16 26.05 -2.59
CA ALA A 3 12.73 26.18 -2.80
C ALA A 3 12.10 24.80 -2.54
N ASP A 4 11.17 24.72 -1.58
CA ASP A 4 10.48 23.48 -1.22
C ASP A 4 9.56 23.06 -2.38
N SER A 5 10.12 22.29 -3.32
CA SER A 5 9.43 21.78 -4.50
C SER A 5 8.30 20.80 -4.16
N ASN A 6 8.24 20.33 -2.91
CA ASN A 6 7.23 19.40 -2.42
C ASN A 6 6.09 20.09 -1.67
N TYR A 7 6.11 21.43 -1.53
CA TYR A 7 5.05 22.20 -0.86
C TYR A 7 4.72 21.61 0.51
N SER A 8 5.74 21.29 1.31
CA SER A 8 5.61 20.53 2.55
C SER A 8 4.86 21.31 3.64
N GLN A 9 4.99 22.64 3.62
CA GLN A 9 4.40 23.57 4.59
C GLN A 9 3.34 24.52 3.97
N GLN A 10 2.90 24.26 2.74
CA GLN A 10 1.96 25.12 2.04
C GLN A 10 1.04 24.32 1.10
N PRO A 11 -0.13 24.87 0.70
CA PRO A 11 -0.98 24.22 -0.29
C PRO A 11 -0.27 24.06 -1.63
N VAL A 12 -0.52 22.94 -2.33
CA VAL A 12 -0.03 22.74 -3.70
C VAL A 12 -0.76 23.66 -4.68
N PRO A 13 -0.05 24.58 -5.37
CA PRO A 13 -0.64 25.50 -6.32
C PRO A 13 -1.15 24.77 -7.56
N LEU A 14 -2.18 25.32 -8.22
CA LEU A 14 -2.82 24.69 -9.39
C LEU A 14 -1.82 24.37 -10.52
N ALA A 15 -0.83 25.23 -10.74
CA ALA A 15 0.20 25.05 -11.76
C ALA A 15 1.09 23.81 -11.51
N ALA A 16 1.27 23.40 -10.26
CA ALA A 16 2.09 22.25 -9.89
C ALA A 16 1.30 20.92 -9.89
N ARG A 17 -0.02 20.97 -10.10
CA ARG A 17 -0.90 19.79 -10.04
C ARG A 17 -0.76 18.90 -11.26
N LYS A 18 -0.75 17.59 -11.00
CA LYS A 18 -0.49 16.50 -11.93
C LYS A 18 -1.78 15.93 -12.52
N SER A 19 -1.62 15.17 -13.61
CA SER A 19 -2.72 14.50 -14.29
C SER A 19 -3.27 13.35 -13.45
N ALA A 20 -4.49 12.93 -13.78
CA ALA A 20 -5.12 11.75 -13.18
C ALA A 20 -4.26 10.50 -13.33
N LEU A 21 -3.68 10.30 -14.52
CA LEU A 21 -2.83 9.15 -14.81
C LEU A 21 -1.59 9.10 -13.91
N ALA A 22 -0.91 10.24 -13.73
CA ALA A 22 0.25 10.32 -12.84
C ALA A 22 -0.13 9.98 -11.40
N LEU A 23 -1.29 10.47 -10.92
CA LEU A 23 -1.79 10.10 -9.61
C LEU A 23 -2.16 8.61 -9.52
N SER A 24 -2.80 8.03 -10.54
CA SER A 24 -3.12 6.61 -10.56
C SER A 24 -1.88 5.73 -10.45
N VAL A 25 -0.83 6.05 -11.20
CA VAL A 25 0.44 5.29 -11.15
C VAL A 25 1.06 5.35 -9.75
N VAL A 26 1.09 6.53 -9.13
CA VAL A 26 1.63 6.70 -7.78
C VAL A 26 0.76 5.98 -6.74
N MET A 27 -0.56 6.12 -6.82
CA MET A 27 -1.48 5.51 -5.85
C MET A 27 -1.54 3.99 -5.98
N LEU A 28 -1.51 3.45 -7.20
CA LEU A 28 -1.38 2.00 -7.41
C LEU A 28 -0.01 1.50 -6.96
N GLY A 29 1.06 2.25 -7.25
CA GLY A 29 2.39 1.94 -6.72
C GLY A 29 2.43 1.90 -5.20
N LEU A 30 1.71 2.82 -4.54
CA LEU A 30 1.57 2.85 -3.09
C LEU A 30 0.87 1.60 -2.56
N THR A 31 -0.18 1.11 -3.23
CA THR A 31 -0.95 -0.05 -2.76
C THR A 31 -0.30 -1.40 -3.07
N PHE A 32 0.72 -1.39 -3.94
CA PHE A 32 1.53 -2.55 -4.26
C PHE A 32 2.61 -2.77 -3.19
N PHE A 33 2.14 -3.10 -1.98
CA PHE A 33 2.99 -3.24 -0.82
C PHE A 33 3.08 -4.69 -0.35
N SER A 34 4.31 -5.15 -0.09
CA SER A 34 4.57 -6.53 0.30
C SER A 34 3.87 -6.92 1.60
N ALA A 35 3.67 -6.00 2.55
CA ALA A 35 2.99 -6.37 3.81
C ALA A 35 1.53 -6.78 3.59
N SER A 36 0.84 -6.21 2.58
CA SER A 36 -0.48 -6.70 2.19
C SER A 36 -0.42 -8.13 1.65
N MET A 37 0.65 -8.50 0.94
CA MET A 37 0.85 -9.90 0.54
C MET A 37 1.05 -10.79 1.77
N TRP A 38 1.81 -10.34 2.77
CA TRP A 38 1.97 -11.10 4.01
C TRP A 38 0.64 -11.34 4.72
N THR A 39 -0.16 -10.29 4.89
CA THR A 39 -1.52 -10.42 5.42
C THR A 39 -2.37 -11.31 4.52
N GLY A 40 -2.23 -11.22 3.19
CA GLY A 40 -2.90 -12.08 2.22
C GLY A 40 -2.60 -13.55 2.42
N GLY A 41 -1.33 -13.89 2.66
CA GLY A 41 -0.91 -15.24 3.01
C GLY A 41 -1.56 -15.73 4.31
N THR A 42 -1.55 -14.88 5.34
CA THR A 42 -2.21 -15.17 6.63
C THR A 42 -3.71 -15.44 6.46
N LEU A 43 -4.40 -14.61 5.65
CA LEU A 43 -5.82 -14.78 5.34
C LEU A 43 -6.07 -16.04 4.50
N GLY A 44 -5.21 -16.31 3.52
CA GLY A 44 -5.31 -17.46 2.63
C GLY A 44 -5.18 -18.79 3.35
N THR A 45 -4.32 -18.87 4.38
CA THR A 45 -4.19 -20.07 5.23
C THR A 45 -5.23 -20.13 6.36
N GLY A 46 -5.86 -19.00 6.69
CA GLY A 46 -6.74 -18.86 7.85
C GLY A 46 -8.24 -18.84 7.54
N LEU A 47 -8.64 -18.75 6.27
CA LEU A 47 -10.04 -18.65 5.86
C LEU A 47 -10.38 -19.68 4.78
N SER A 48 -11.65 -20.06 4.72
CA SER A 48 -12.17 -20.76 3.54
C SER A 48 -12.12 -19.85 2.31
N TYR A 49 -12.14 -20.44 1.13
CA TYR A 49 -12.09 -19.73 -0.15
C TYR A 49 -13.09 -18.55 -0.21
N ASP A 50 -14.36 -18.80 0.08
CA ASP A 50 -15.39 -17.76 0.02
C ASP A 50 -15.21 -16.68 1.10
N ALA A 51 -14.82 -17.09 2.31
CA ALA A 51 -14.59 -16.15 3.41
C ALA A 51 -13.37 -15.25 3.15
N PHE A 52 -12.34 -15.77 2.48
CA PHE A 52 -11.18 -14.99 2.05
C PHE A 52 -11.60 -13.86 1.10
N PHE A 53 -12.29 -14.19 0.00
CA PHE A 53 -12.72 -13.18 -0.97
C PHE A 53 -13.70 -12.18 -0.35
N LEU A 54 -14.60 -12.63 0.54
CA LEU A 54 -15.51 -11.75 1.25
C LEU A 54 -14.77 -10.78 2.18
N ALA A 55 -13.78 -11.26 2.94
CA ALA A 55 -12.97 -10.42 3.81
C ALA A 55 -12.17 -9.37 3.03
N VAL A 56 -11.52 -9.79 1.94
CA VAL A 56 -10.76 -8.90 1.04
C VAL A 56 -11.70 -7.86 0.42
N LEU A 57 -12.86 -8.27 -0.09
CA LEU A 57 -13.85 -7.38 -0.70
C LEU A 57 -14.33 -6.32 0.28
N LEU A 58 -14.81 -6.73 1.46
CA LEU A 58 -15.38 -5.82 2.45
C LEU A 58 -14.32 -4.90 3.05
N GLY A 59 -13.17 -5.46 3.46
CA GLY A 59 -12.10 -4.67 4.07
C GLY A 59 -11.50 -3.64 3.10
N ASN A 60 -11.28 -4.02 1.84
CA ASN A 60 -10.77 -3.09 0.84
C ASN A 60 -11.81 -2.07 0.38
N LEU A 61 -13.11 -2.41 0.42
CA LEU A 61 -14.15 -1.42 0.20
C LEU A 61 -14.16 -0.36 1.31
N MET A 62 -14.07 -0.79 2.58
CA MET A 62 -13.97 0.13 3.72
C MET A 62 -12.74 1.03 3.61
N LEU A 63 -11.58 0.44 3.32
CA LEU A 63 -10.32 1.17 3.14
C LEU A 63 -10.37 2.10 1.91
N GLY A 64 -10.94 1.64 0.80
CA GLY A 64 -11.14 2.43 -0.41
C GLY A 64 -12.02 3.65 -0.13
N LEU A 65 -13.16 3.49 0.54
CA LEU A 65 -14.05 4.59 0.91
C LEU A 65 -13.35 5.59 1.84
N TYR A 66 -12.66 5.08 2.87
CA TYR A 66 -11.89 5.91 3.80
C TYR A 66 -10.85 6.78 3.08
N THR A 67 -10.03 6.16 2.24
CA THR A 67 -8.98 6.87 1.47
C THR A 67 -9.55 7.76 0.37
N ALA A 68 -10.74 7.46 -0.17
CA ALA A 68 -11.42 8.32 -1.12
C ALA A 68 -11.90 9.63 -0.50
N ILE A 69 -12.40 9.58 0.75
CA ILE A 69 -12.77 10.79 1.50
C ILE A 69 -11.53 11.65 1.75
N LEU A 70 -10.43 11.05 2.22
CA LEU A 70 -9.16 11.76 2.38
C LEU A 70 -8.63 12.29 1.05
N GLY A 71 -8.80 11.51 -0.01
CA GLY A 71 -8.43 11.85 -1.39
C GLY A 71 -9.14 13.10 -1.89
N PHE A 72 -10.44 13.17 -1.64
CA PHE A 72 -11.24 14.35 -1.95
C PHE A 72 -10.74 15.59 -1.21
N ILE A 73 -10.51 15.48 0.11
CA ILE A 73 -10.06 16.59 0.96
C ILE A 73 -8.66 17.07 0.52
N GLY A 74 -7.72 16.14 0.35
CA GLY A 74 -6.35 16.44 -0.08
C GLY A 74 -6.33 17.14 -1.44
N ALA A 75 -7.02 16.58 -2.44
CA ALA A 75 -7.06 17.17 -3.78
C ALA A 75 -7.81 18.53 -3.81
N ARG A 76 -8.86 18.72 -3.00
CA ARG A 76 -9.59 19.99 -2.95
C ARG A 76 -8.75 21.09 -2.29
N THR A 77 -8.12 20.78 -1.16
CA THR A 77 -7.39 21.77 -0.35
C THR A 77 -5.94 21.99 -0.81
N GLY A 78 -5.31 20.98 -1.40
CA GLY A 78 -3.88 21.00 -1.71
C GLY A 78 -2.98 20.81 -0.48
N LEU A 79 -3.54 20.49 0.69
CA LEU A 79 -2.82 20.37 1.95
C LEU A 79 -2.26 18.95 2.18
N SER A 80 -1.15 18.86 2.90
CA SER A 80 -0.64 17.58 3.43
C SER A 80 -1.49 17.09 4.59
N THR A 81 -1.41 15.80 4.91
CA THR A 81 -2.07 15.18 6.06
C THR A 81 -1.70 15.89 7.35
N HIS A 82 -0.43 16.29 7.52
CA HIS A 82 0.02 17.04 8.68
C HIS A 82 -0.61 18.43 8.76
N LEU A 83 -0.66 19.19 7.66
CA LEU A 83 -1.35 20.48 7.65
C LEU A 83 -2.84 20.32 7.95
N LEU A 84 -3.50 19.31 7.40
CA LEU A 84 -4.89 18.98 7.75
C LEU A 84 -5.03 18.68 9.25
N ALA A 85 -4.11 17.93 9.84
CA ALA A 85 -4.09 17.66 11.28
C ALA A 85 -3.91 18.94 12.10
N HIS A 86 -3.11 19.90 11.65
CA HIS A 86 -3.00 21.23 12.28
C HIS A 86 -4.33 21.99 12.27
N TYR A 87 -5.09 21.95 11.17
CA TYR A 87 -6.42 22.57 11.11
C TYR A 87 -7.45 21.86 12.01
N SER A 88 -7.38 20.53 12.14
CA SER A 88 -8.34 19.76 12.94
C SER A 88 -8.04 19.76 14.45
N PHE A 89 -6.76 19.68 14.84
CA PHE A 89 -6.34 19.48 16.23
C PHE A 89 -5.57 20.69 16.81
N GLY A 90 -5.32 21.73 16.01
CA GLY A 90 -4.50 22.88 16.40
C GLY A 90 -3.00 22.58 16.39
N SER A 91 -2.21 23.61 16.73
CA SER A 91 -0.74 23.56 16.63
C SER A 91 -0.10 22.54 17.58
N LYS A 92 -0.61 22.42 18.81
CA LYS A 92 -0.10 21.44 19.80
C LYS A 92 -0.81 20.09 19.69
N GLY A 93 -2.12 20.07 19.42
CA GLY A 93 -2.89 18.83 19.35
C GLY A 93 -2.51 17.97 18.13
N SER A 94 -2.00 18.57 17.06
CA SER A 94 -1.53 17.85 15.86
C SER A 94 -0.24 17.06 16.07
N TRP A 95 0.47 17.25 17.20
CA TRP A 95 1.72 16.54 17.47
C TRP A 95 1.49 15.04 17.62
N LEU A 96 0.45 14.64 18.35
CA LEU A 96 0.13 13.23 18.57
C LEU A 96 -0.18 12.49 17.25
N PRO A 97 -1.16 12.91 16.42
CA PRO A 97 -1.44 12.23 15.16
C PRO A 97 -0.23 12.29 14.21
N SER A 98 0.53 13.38 14.20
CA SER A 98 1.73 13.47 13.37
C SER A 98 2.83 12.51 13.83
N ALA A 99 3.04 12.36 15.13
CA ALA A 99 4.00 11.42 15.69
C ALA A 99 3.59 9.95 15.44
N LEU A 100 2.30 9.62 15.57
CA LEU A 100 1.79 8.28 15.27
C LEU A 100 1.94 7.96 13.78
N LEU A 101 1.56 8.88 12.90
CA LEU A 101 1.65 8.68 11.46
C LEU A 101 3.11 8.59 11.00
N GLY A 102 3.97 9.49 11.47
CA GLY A 102 5.41 9.46 11.15
C GLY A 102 6.10 8.23 11.73
N GLY A 103 5.85 7.90 13.00
CA GLY A 103 6.44 6.74 13.67
C GLY A 103 6.05 5.41 13.01
N THR A 104 4.80 5.27 12.60
CA THR A 104 4.37 4.08 11.85
C THR A 104 5.09 3.95 10.50
N GLN A 105 5.40 5.05 9.81
CA GLN A 105 6.17 4.99 8.56
C GLN A 105 7.61 4.51 8.78
N VAL A 106 8.24 4.89 9.89
CA VAL A 106 9.58 4.38 10.24
C VAL A 106 9.54 2.86 10.48
N GLY A 107 8.51 2.38 11.19
CA GLY A 107 8.29 0.94 11.38
C GLY A 107 8.09 0.21 10.04
N TRP A 108 7.23 0.75 9.18
CA TRP A 108 6.97 0.17 7.85
C TRP A 108 8.16 0.21 6.92
N PHE A 109 9.05 1.21 7.04
CA PHE A 109 10.33 1.21 6.33
C PHE A 109 11.18 0.01 6.74
N GLY A 110 11.35 -0.24 8.04
CA GLY A 110 12.09 -1.40 8.55
C GLY A 110 11.51 -2.73 8.05
N VAL A 111 10.18 -2.88 8.13
CA VAL A 111 9.49 -4.06 7.59
C VAL A 111 9.72 -4.19 6.08
N GLY A 112 9.57 -3.10 5.32
CA GLY A 112 9.75 -3.11 3.86
C GLY A 112 11.15 -3.56 3.44
N VAL A 113 12.19 -3.08 4.13
CA VAL A 113 13.58 -3.50 3.90
C VAL A 113 13.75 -5.00 4.20
N ALA A 114 13.19 -5.48 5.31
CA ALA A 114 13.25 -6.90 5.67
C ALA A 114 12.49 -7.80 4.66
N MET A 115 11.35 -7.34 4.15
CA MET A 115 10.55 -8.06 3.15
C MET A 115 11.26 -8.18 1.79
N PHE A 116 12.25 -7.33 1.52
CA PHE A 116 13.17 -7.51 0.39
C PHE A 116 14.35 -8.42 0.78
N ALA A 117 15.02 -8.13 1.89
CA ALA A 117 16.28 -8.78 2.24
C ALA A 117 16.14 -10.27 2.55
N ILE A 118 15.09 -10.69 3.25
CA ILE A 118 14.92 -12.09 3.68
C ILE A 118 14.71 -13.03 2.47
N PRO A 119 13.79 -12.77 1.52
CA PRO A 119 13.65 -13.63 0.35
C PRO A 119 14.89 -13.64 -0.55
N VAL A 120 15.56 -12.50 -0.73
CA VAL A 120 16.80 -12.41 -1.53
C VAL A 120 17.93 -13.18 -0.88
N ALA A 121 18.10 -13.09 0.45
CA ALA A 121 19.06 -13.90 1.20
C ALA A 121 18.79 -15.40 0.98
N LYS A 122 17.53 -15.82 1.09
CA LYS A 122 17.13 -17.23 0.88
C LYS A 122 17.42 -17.71 -0.55
N ALA A 123 17.25 -16.86 -1.56
CA ALA A 123 17.49 -17.20 -2.96
C ALA A 123 18.96 -17.20 -3.37
N THR A 124 19.79 -16.35 -2.75
CA THR A 124 21.19 -16.11 -3.17
C THR A 124 22.22 -16.66 -2.19
N GLY A 125 21.84 -16.95 -0.94
CA GLY A 125 22.74 -17.31 0.15
C GLY A 125 23.52 -16.13 0.75
N LEU A 126 23.24 -14.89 0.31
CA LEU A 126 23.89 -13.69 0.85
C LEU A 126 23.47 -13.40 2.30
N ASP A 127 24.36 -12.75 3.04
CA ASP A 127 24.08 -12.32 4.42
C ASP A 127 22.91 -11.33 4.48
N VAL A 128 21.92 -11.65 5.32
CA VAL A 128 20.70 -10.86 5.44
C VAL A 128 20.96 -9.48 6.03
N ASN A 129 21.92 -9.34 6.95
CA ASN A 129 22.22 -8.05 7.58
C ASN A 129 22.87 -7.10 6.57
N LEU A 130 23.75 -7.62 5.72
CA LEU A 130 24.34 -6.87 4.60
C LEU A 130 23.26 -6.44 3.61
N LEU A 131 22.34 -7.33 3.25
CA LEU A 131 21.22 -6.99 2.36
C LEU A 131 20.32 -5.91 2.97
N ILE A 132 20.00 -5.99 4.26
CA ILE A 132 19.24 -4.95 4.98
C ILE A 132 19.97 -3.61 4.92
N LEU A 133 21.26 -3.60 5.25
CA LEU A 133 22.06 -2.36 5.27
C LEU A 133 22.13 -1.71 3.89
N VAL A 134 22.48 -2.49 2.86
CA VAL A 134 22.65 -1.98 1.50
C VAL A 134 21.32 -1.56 0.90
N SER A 135 20.29 -2.38 0.97
CA SER A 135 18.97 -2.03 0.41
C SER A 135 18.31 -0.87 1.14
N GLY A 136 18.42 -0.81 2.47
CA GLY A 136 17.94 0.33 3.26
C GLY A 136 18.65 1.63 2.91
N ALA A 137 19.98 1.59 2.70
CA ALA A 137 20.75 2.74 2.24
C ALA A 137 20.32 3.18 0.82
N LEU A 138 20.18 2.24 -0.11
CA LEU A 138 19.72 2.52 -1.48
C LEU A 138 18.31 3.12 -1.50
N MET A 139 17.36 2.55 -0.74
CA MET A 139 15.99 3.07 -0.62
C MET A 139 15.97 4.47 0.00
N THR A 140 16.88 4.77 0.92
CA THR A 140 17.00 6.12 1.49
C THR A 140 17.56 7.10 0.46
N LEU A 141 18.54 6.67 -0.34
CA LEU A 141 19.13 7.49 -1.40
C LEU A 141 18.13 7.83 -2.51
N THR A 142 17.18 6.95 -2.82
CA THR A 142 16.20 7.23 -3.89
C THR A 142 15.24 8.36 -3.54
N VAL A 143 15.03 8.66 -2.25
CA VAL A 143 14.18 9.78 -1.78
C VAL A 143 14.71 11.13 -2.27
N PHE A 144 16.02 11.29 -2.49
CA PHE A 144 16.60 12.52 -3.02
C PHE A 144 16.15 12.85 -4.45
N PHE A 145 15.64 11.87 -5.21
CA PHE A 145 15.07 12.09 -6.55
C PHE A 145 13.58 12.48 -6.54
N GLY A 146 12.95 12.55 -5.36
CA GLY A 146 11.58 13.05 -5.17
C GLY A 146 10.49 12.28 -5.92
N ILE A 147 9.36 12.94 -6.16
CA ILE A 147 8.16 12.35 -6.80
C ILE A 147 8.45 11.82 -8.22
N ALA A 148 9.38 12.45 -8.96
CA ALA A 148 9.76 12.02 -10.30
C ALA A 148 10.41 10.63 -10.28
N GLY A 149 11.36 10.41 -9.36
CA GLY A 149 11.98 9.10 -9.15
C GLY A 149 10.96 8.03 -8.75
N LEU A 150 10.05 8.38 -7.85
CA LEU A 150 8.99 7.47 -7.40
C LEU A 150 8.05 7.07 -8.55
N THR A 151 7.67 8.03 -9.40
CA THR A 151 6.78 7.78 -10.55
C THR A 151 7.44 6.83 -11.55
N LEU A 152 8.73 7.01 -11.87
CA LEU A 152 9.46 6.13 -12.79
C LEU A 152 9.58 4.72 -12.22
N LEU A 153 9.92 4.61 -10.93
CA LEU A 153 10.02 3.33 -10.25
C LEU A 153 8.68 2.58 -10.27
N SER A 154 7.58 3.25 -9.90
CA SER A 154 6.23 2.66 -9.92
C SER A 154 5.78 2.26 -11.33
N ALA A 155 6.15 3.04 -12.36
CA ALA A 155 5.79 2.72 -13.75
C ALA A 155 6.37 1.37 -14.23
N ILE A 156 7.49 0.93 -13.67
CA ILE A 156 8.11 -0.36 -13.98
C ILE A 156 7.68 -1.43 -12.97
N ALA A 157 7.70 -1.09 -11.68
CA ALA A 157 7.43 -2.04 -10.60
C ALA A 157 5.97 -2.55 -10.63
N VAL A 158 4.99 -1.67 -10.87
CA VAL A 158 3.57 -2.06 -10.87
C VAL A 158 3.28 -3.10 -11.95
N PRO A 159 3.61 -2.89 -13.25
CA PRO A 159 3.43 -3.92 -14.26
C PRO A 159 4.17 -5.23 -13.95
N ALA A 160 5.42 -5.14 -13.46
CA ALA A 160 6.21 -6.31 -13.12
C ALA A 160 5.54 -7.14 -12.02
N ILE A 161 5.05 -6.50 -10.95
CA ILE A 161 4.33 -7.16 -9.86
C ILE A 161 3.02 -7.77 -10.35
N VAL A 162 2.26 -7.10 -11.23
CA VAL A 162 1.05 -7.69 -11.82
C VAL A 162 1.40 -8.97 -12.58
N VAL A 163 2.38 -8.92 -13.48
CA VAL A 163 2.74 -10.08 -14.31
C VAL A 163 3.27 -11.23 -13.47
N LEU A 164 4.24 -10.97 -12.58
CA LEU A 164 4.85 -12.01 -11.75
C LEU A 164 3.89 -12.53 -10.68
N GLY A 165 3.09 -11.66 -10.08
CA GLY A 165 2.07 -12.03 -9.10
C GLY A 165 0.96 -12.87 -9.71
N SER A 166 0.44 -12.49 -10.88
CA SER A 166 -0.55 -13.30 -11.61
C SER A 166 0.03 -14.66 -12.03
N TYR A 167 1.29 -14.70 -12.47
CA TYR A 167 1.96 -15.96 -12.77
C TYR A 167 2.11 -16.85 -11.53
N SER A 168 2.47 -16.27 -10.37
CA SER A 168 2.53 -16.98 -9.09
C SER A 168 1.18 -17.54 -8.67
N VAL A 169 0.08 -16.78 -8.86
CA VAL A 169 -1.29 -17.27 -8.59
C VAL A 169 -1.63 -18.43 -9.51
N TRP A 170 -1.31 -18.33 -10.80
CA TRP A 170 -1.58 -19.40 -11.76
C TRP A 170 -0.86 -20.70 -11.38
N LEU A 171 0.43 -20.62 -11.00
CA LEU A 171 1.19 -21.76 -10.51
C LEU A 171 0.55 -22.38 -9.26
N ALA A 172 0.25 -21.57 -8.25
CA ALA A 172 -0.36 -22.05 -7.01
C ALA A 172 -1.71 -22.74 -7.25
N VAL A 173 -2.57 -22.17 -8.11
CA VAL A 173 -3.86 -22.78 -8.48
C VAL A 173 -3.66 -24.10 -9.22
N ARG A 174 -2.71 -24.15 -10.17
CA ARG A 174 -2.41 -25.36 -10.94
C ARG A 174 -1.87 -26.47 -10.04
N ASP A 175 -0.92 -26.14 -9.18
CA ASP A 175 -0.23 -27.10 -8.33
C ASP A 175 -1.13 -27.60 -7.18
N ALA A 176 -2.11 -26.79 -6.75
CA ALA A 176 -3.19 -27.20 -5.83
C ALA A 176 -4.23 -28.15 -6.48
N GLY A 177 -4.17 -28.41 -7.78
CA GLY A 177 -5.14 -29.25 -8.50
C GLY A 177 -6.35 -28.50 -9.08
N GLY A 178 -6.25 -27.17 -9.19
CA GLY A 178 -7.27 -26.29 -9.77
C GLY A 178 -8.15 -25.57 -8.75
N LEU A 179 -9.01 -24.67 -9.23
CA LEU A 179 -9.89 -23.86 -8.38
C LEU A 179 -10.83 -24.71 -7.51
N ALA A 180 -11.34 -25.82 -8.06
CA ALA A 180 -12.24 -26.71 -7.33
C ALA A 180 -11.55 -27.35 -6.11
N ALA A 181 -10.26 -27.68 -6.23
CA ALA A 181 -9.49 -28.22 -5.12
C ALA A 181 -9.24 -27.14 -4.05
N LEU A 182 -8.91 -25.91 -4.46
CA LEU A 182 -8.75 -24.77 -3.53
C LEU A 182 -10.03 -24.47 -2.74
N GLN A 183 -11.21 -24.61 -3.34
CA GLN A 183 -12.49 -24.41 -2.64
C GLN A 183 -12.74 -25.45 -1.54
N GLN A 184 -12.09 -26.62 -1.60
CA GLN A 184 -12.23 -27.68 -0.61
C GLN A 184 -11.19 -27.58 0.53
N VAL A 185 -10.22 -26.66 0.43
CA VAL A 185 -9.21 -26.47 1.47
C VAL A 185 -9.87 -25.91 2.73
N THR A 186 -9.67 -26.63 3.85
CA THR A 186 -10.14 -26.22 5.16
C THR A 186 -8.96 -25.68 6.01
N PRO A 187 -9.07 -24.46 6.56
CA PRO A 187 -8.05 -23.90 7.44
C PRO A 187 -7.84 -24.76 8.68
N SER A 188 -6.58 -25.04 9.02
CA SER A 188 -6.23 -25.75 10.27
C SER A 188 -6.42 -24.87 11.51
N ALA A 189 -6.25 -23.55 11.36
CA ALA A 189 -6.46 -22.55 12.40
C ALA A 189 -7.39 -21.44 11.85
N PRO A 190 -8.72 -21.63 11.89
CA PRO A 190 -9.65 -20.72 11.25
C PRO A 190 -9.69 -19.35 11.94
N LEU A 191 -9.61 -18.30 11.13
CA LEU A 191 -9.84 -16.92 11.54
C LEU A 191 -11.33 -16.60 11.47
N SER A 192 -11.80 -15.75 12.38
CA SER A 192 -13.14 -15.17 12.23
C SER A 192 -13.16 -14.15 11.09
N LEU A 193 -14.31 -14.01 10.42
CA LEU A 193 -14.48 -13.01 9.35
C LEU A 193 -14.22 -11.58 9.85
N SER A 194 -14.59 -11.25 11.08
CA SER A 194 -14.35 -9.93 11.67
C SER A 194 -12.86 -9.66 11.90
N THR A 195 -12.11 -10.65 12.40
CA THR A 195 -10.65 -10.58 12.51
C THR A 195 -10.02 -10.40 11.14
N ALA A 196 -10.48 -11.14 10.13
CA ALA A 196 -9.98 -11.04 8.77
C ALA A 196 -10.19 -9.64 8.16
N ILE A 197 -11.38 -9.07 8.28
CA ILE A 197 -11.68 -7.70 7.82
C ILE A 197 -10.80 -6.69 8.57
N ALA A 198 -10.62 -6.86 9.88
CA ALA A 198 -9.75 -5.99 10.67
C ALA A 198 -8.28 -6.06 10.22
N LEU A 199 -7.79 -7.25 9.84
CA LEU A 199 -6.45 -7.41 9.27
C LEU A 199 -6.33 -6.73 7.89
N VAL A 200 -7.33 -6.89 7.02
CA VAL A 200 -7.35 -6.23 5.71
C VAL A 200 -7.27 -4.71 5.88
N VAL A 201 -8.14 -4.12 6.71
CA VAL A 201 -8.13 -2.67 6.96
C VAL A 201 -6.84 -2.24 7.66
N GLY A 202 -6.44 -2.96 8.71
CA GLY A 202 -5.27 -2.65 9.52
C GLY A 202 -3.94 -2.71 8.76
N SER A 203 -3.84 -3.59 7.75
CA SER A 203 -2.64 -3.72 6.92
C SER A 203 -2.25 -2.42 6.21
N PHE A 204 -3.22 -1.55 5.93
CA PHE A 204 -3.00 -0.35 5.13
C PHE A 204 -3.56 0.94 5.72
N VAL A 205 -4.34 0.91 6.81
CA VAL A 205 -4.98 2.12 7.36
C VAL A 205 -3.98 3.23 7.68
N SER A 206 -2.77 2.88 8.12
CA SER A 206 -1.67 3.83 8.38
C SER A 206 -1.28 4.59 7.10
N ALA A 207 -0.87 3.90 6.04
CA ALA A 207 -0.52 4.54 4.76
C ALA A 207 -1.75 5.18 4.09
N GLY A 208 -2.93 4.58 4.25
CA GLY A 208 -4.21 5.13 3.80
C GLY A 208 -4.51 6.49 4.43
N THR A 209 -4.14 6.72 5.69
CA THR A 209 -4.31 8.02 6.36
C THR A 209 -3.43 9.11 5.71
N LEU A 210 -2.30 8.71 5.10
CA LEU A 210 -1.39 9.61 4.39
C LEU A 210 -1.78 9.84 2.92
N THR A 211 -2.96 9.35 2.49
CA THR A 211 -3.45 9.52 1.11
C THR A 211 -3.43 10.98 0.65
N ALA A 212 -3.75 11.93 1.54
CA ALA A 212 -3.76 13.35 1.20
C ALA A 212 -2.40 13.86 0.73
N ASP A 213 -1.29 13.32 1.24
CA ASP A 213 0.07 13.74 0.87
C ASP A 213 0.41 13.50 -0.60
N PHE A 214 -0.17 12.45 -1.18
CA PHE A 214 0.02 12.08 -2.58
C PHE A 214 -1.01 12.77 -3.49
N VAL A 215 -2.29 12.72 -3.12
CA VAL A 215 -3.38 13.18 -3.99
C VAL A 215 -3.63 14.69 -3.94
N ARG A 216 -3.01 15.43 -3.00
CA ARG A 216 -3.02 16.91 -2.98
C ARG A 216 -2.46 17.55 -4.25
N PHE A 217 -1.67 16.79 -5.01
CA PHE A 217 -1.20 17.17 -6.34
C PHE A 217 -2.25 16.97 -7.43
N GLY A 218 -3.48 16.55 -7.14
CA GLY A 218 -4.53 16.29 -8.12
C GLY A 218 -5.28 17.51 -8.59
N ARG A 219 -5.47 17.62 -9.91
CA ARG A 219 -6.24 18.71 -10.54
C ARG A 219 -7.75 18.67 -10.24
N SER A 220 -8.29 17.49 -9.91
CA SER A 220 -9.72 17.28 -9.70
C SER A 220 -9.96 16.38 -8.49
N ALA A 221 -10.75 16.87 -7.52
CA ALA A 221 -11.11 16.10 -6.34
C ALA A 221 -11.98 14.88 -6.67
N ARG A 222 -12.87 14.98 -7.67
CA ARG A 222 -13.67 13.84 -8.15
C ARG A 222 -12.78 12.74 -8.73
N THR A 223 -11.77 13.13 -9.49
CA THR A 223 -10.84 12.17 -10.06
C THR A 223 -9.95 11.56 -8.99
N ALA A 224 -9.52 12.34 -7.99
CA ALA A 224 -8.78 11.81 -6.85
C ALA A 224 -9.57 10.74 -6.08
N VAL A 225 -10.88 10.93 -5.87
CA VAL A 225 -11.77 9.92 -5.25
C VAL A 225 -11.73 8.60 -6.03
N VAL A 226 -11.90 8.65 -7.35
CA VAL A 226 -11.88 7.45 -8.21
C VAL A 226 -10.51 6.78 -8.16
N VAL A 227 -9.44 7.57 -8.22
CA VAL A 227 -8.06 7.06 -8.13
C VAL A 227 -7.82 6.34 -6.81
N CYS A 228 -8.19 6.93 -5.68
CA CYS A 228 -8.06 6.29 -4.37
C CYS A 228 -8.88 5.01 -4.28
N LEU A 229 -10.16 5.06 -4.69
CA LEU A 229 -11.02 3.88 -4.68
C LEU A 229 -10.40 2.75 -5.48
N VAL A 230 -10.01 3.01 -6.73
CA VAL A 230 -9.39 1.99 -7.60
C VAL A 230 -8.08 1.47 -7.00
N ALA A 231 -7.21 2.36 -6.52
CA ALA A 231 -5.91 1.96 -5.99
C ALA A 231 -6.03 1.08 -4.74
N PHE A 232 -6.80 1.50 -3.74
CA PHE A 232 -6.94 0.77 -2.48
C PHE A 232 -7.91 -0.39 -2.57
N PHE A 233 -8.94 -0.31 -3.42
CA PHE A 233 -9.85 -1.42 -3.64
C PHE A 233 -9.20 -2.50 -4.51
N LEU A 234 -8.81 -2.18 -5.75
CA LEU A 234 -8.28 -3.17 -6.68
C LEU A 234 -6.81 -3.50 -6.41
N GLY A 235 -5.97 -2.48 -6.25
CA GLY A 235 -4.53 -2.69 -6.06
C GLY A 235 -4.23 -3.50 -4.80
N ASN A 236 -4.84 -3.13 -3.67
CA ASN A 236 -4.64 -3.88 -2.42
C ASN A 236 -5.25 -5.30 -2.50
N SER A 237 -6.40 -5.48 -3.16
CA SER A 237 -7.00 -6.81 -3.35
C SER A 237 -6.08 -7.75 -4.13
N LEU A 238 -5.42 -7.26 -5.19
CA LEU A 238 -4.44 -8.05 -5.94
C LEU A 238 -3.28 -8.50 -5.04
N MET A 239 -2.76 -7.61 -4.19
CA MET A 239 -1.69 -7.96 -3.27
C MET A 239 -2.11 -9.05 -2.27
N PHE A 240 -3.33 -8.98 -1.73
CA PHE A 240 -3.83 -10.06 -0.86
C PHE A 240 -3.94 -11.40 -1.59
N ILE A 241 -4.43 -11.39 -2.84
CA ILE A 241 -4.55 -12.60 -3.66
C ILE A 241 -3.16 -13.19 -3.96
N PHE A 242 -2.19 -12.36 -4.32
CA PHE A 242 -0.81 -12.80 -4.55
C PHE A 242 -0.20 -13.40 -3.29
N GLY A 243 -0.46 -12.78 -2.13
CA GLY A 243 -0.07 -13.29 -0.83
C GLY A 243 -0.67 -14.65 -0.50
N ALA A 244 -1.98 -14.80 -0.68
CA ALA A 244 -2.70 -16.04 -0.42
C ALA A 244 -2.18 -17.19 -1.29
N ALA A 245 -1.97 -16.92 -2.59
CA ALA A 245 -1.37 -17.90 -3.49
C ALA A 245 0.05 -18.29 -3.09
N GLY A 246 0.89 -17.31 -2.72
CA GLY A 246 2.26 -17.57 -2.27
C GLY A 246 2.36 -18.38 -0.96
N ALA A 247 1.34 -18.32 -0.11
CA ALA A 247 1.28 -19.10 1.13
C ALA A 247 0.68 -20.51 0.95
N ALA A 248 -0.04 -20.74 -0.16
CA ALA A 248 -0.64 -22.04 -0.49
C ALA A 248 0.31 -22.98 -1.25
N ALA A 249 1.50 -22.50 -1.65
CA ALA A 249 2.53 -23.21 -2.40
C ALA A 249 3.65 -23.77 -1.51
#